data_AF-A0A0P8YXI7-F1
#
_entry.id   AF-A0A0P8YXI7-F1
#
_cell.length_a   1.000
_cell.length_b   1.000
_cell.length_c   1.000
_cell.angle_alpha   90.00
_cell.angle_beta   90.00
_cell.angle_gamma   90.00
#
_symmetry.space_group_name_H-M   'P 1'
#
loop_
_entity.id
_entity.type
_entity.pdbx_description
1 polymer ?
#
loop_
_entity_poly.entity_id
_entity_poly.type
_entity_poly.pdbx_seq_one_letter_code
_entity_poly.pdbx_strand_id
1 'polypeptide(L)'
;MNMVNTADVYAREIQWFAVRMKPNASGGARTAIIDVEKEKYINRAGQPAHRRIKGTGTRVFVPEHLLRRSGFEVFLPVKKVWRIKNRFTKEKHLVSVPLLADWMFVGWRIGDERWLELMSFDVVMGVMGTGGRPIQMSDATVMRMMRQYSGGRVSSQIRRRVAARRTFGVGDLARVIDGPFEGQDVRVVDIAGQTVKAMLKILGGDIQVELGADLLSKAE
;
A
#
# COMPACT_ATOMS: atom_id res chain seq x y z
N MET A 1 -12.38 30.00 -26.30
CA MET A 1 -12.62 30.01 -24.84
C MET A 1 -12.32 28.61 -24.35
N ASN A 2 -11.03 28.33 -24.09
CA ASN A 2 -10.57 26.99 -23.76
C ASN A 2 -10.61 26.80 -22.25
N MET A 3 -11.50 25.91 -21.82
CA MET A 3 -11.63 25.43 -20.46
C MET A 3 -10.44 24.51 -20.20
N VAL A 4 -9.41 25.02 -19.52
CA VAL A 4 -8.28 24.22 -19.07
C VAL A 4 -8.79 23.26 -18.01
N ASN A 5 -8.72 21.97 -18.31
CA ASN A 5 -9.14 20.88 -17.44
C ASN A 5 -8.20 20.83 -16.23
N THR A 6 -8.61 21.41 -15.10
CA THR A 6 -7.89 21.39 -13.81
C THR A 6 -8.09 20.05 -13.10
N ALA A 7 -7.77 18.96 -13.79
CA ALA A 7 -7.77 17.62 -13.24
C ALA A 7 -6.33 17.09 -13.24
N ASP A 8 -5.88 16.61 -12.08
CA ASP A 8 -4.63 15.88 -11.84
C ASP A 8 -3.33 16.67 -11.56
N VAL A 9 -3.31 17.53 -10.54
CA VAL A 9 -2.06 17.82 -9.78
C VAL A 9 -2.32 17.95 -8.27
N TYR A 10 -3.02 16.97 -7.70
CA TYR A 10 -2.92 16.72 -6.25
C TYR A 10 -2.41 15.30 -6.09
N ALA A 11 -1.13 15.17 -5.72
CA ALA A 11 -0.62 13.94 -5.15
C ALA A 11 -1.61 13.52 -4.05
N ARG A 12 -2.38 12.44 -4.28
CA ARG A 12 -3.50 12.05 -3.43
C ARG A 12 -2.99 11.87 -2.00
N GLU A 13 -3.21 12.85 -1.14
CA GLU A 13 -2.88 12.71 0.27
C GLU A 13 -3.79 11.62 0.84
N ILE A 14 -3.18 10.58 1.40
CA ILE A 14 -3.89 9.44 1.99
C ILE A 14 -3.74 9.59 3.50
N GLN A 15 -4.85 9.54 4.21
CA GLN A 15 -4.86 9.33 5.64
C GLN A 15 -4.84 7.83 5.92
N TRP A 16 -3.98 7.41 6.84
CA TRP A 16 -3.80 6.01 7.20
C TRP A 16 -4.21 5.75 8.63
N PHE A 17 -4.81 4.59 8.86
CA PHE A 17 -5.25 4.15 10.19
C PHE A 17 -4.83 2.70 10.42
N ALA A 18 -4.39 2.40 11.64
CA ALA A 18 -4.16 1.02 12.06
C ALA A 18 -5.50 0.40 12.47
N VAL A 19 -5.96 -0.60 11.73
CA VAL A 19 -7.25 -1.26 11.90
C VAL A 19 -7.02 -2.66 12.44
N ARG A 20 -7.72 -2.97 13.54
CA ARG A 20 -7.77 -4.30 14.12
C ARG A 20 -8.88 -5.10 13.43
N MET A 21 -8.51 -6.25 12.90
CA MET A 21 -9.43 -7.21 12.31
C MET A 21 -9.97 -8.14 13.39
N LYS A 22 -11.19 -8.65 13.20
CA LYS A 22 -11.74 -9.66 14.10
C LYS A 22 -10.83 -10.91 14.07
N PRO A 23 -10.51 -11.49 15.24
CA PRO A 23 -9.80 -12.74 15.28
C PRO A 23 -10.69 -13.80 14.62
N ASN A 24 -10.05 -14.80 14.04
CA ASN A 24 -10.75 -15.90 13.41
C ASN A 24 -11.39 -16.80 14.48
N ALA A 25 -12.55 -16.40 14.99
CA ALA A 25 -13.24 -17.05 16.11
C ALA A 25 -13.62 -18.51 15.81
N SER A 26 -13.86 -18.84 14.53
CA SER A 26 -14.38 -20.15 14.11
C SER A 26 -13.31 -21.08 13.50
N GLY A 27 -12.03 -20.70 13.52
CA GLY A 27 -10.98 -21.49 12.85
C GLY A 27 -11.14 -21.57 11.33
N GLY A 28 -12.01 -20.75 10.72
CA GLY A 28 -12.26 -20.71 9.29
C GLY A 28 -11.03 -20.28 8.48
N ALA A 29 -11.08 -20.38 7.16
CA ALA A 29 -9.94 -19.96 6.34
C ALA A 29 -9.79 -18.43 6.36
N ARG A 30 -8.73 -17.92 6.99
CA ARG A 30 -8.32 -16.49 6.90
C ARG A 30 -7.93 -16.05 5.48
N THR A 31 -7.75 -17.00 4.57
CA THR A 31 -7.41 -16.77 3.17
C THR A 31 -8.45 -17.40 2.26
N ALA A 32 -8.81 -16.72 1.17
CA ALA A 32 -9.60 -17.27 0.07
C ALA A 32 -8.75 -17.39 -1.19
N ILE A 33 -9.16 -18.25 -2.13
CA ILE A 33 -8.62 -18.25 -3.49
C ILE A 33 -9.66 -17.54 -4.36
N ILE A 34 -9.26 -16.42 -4.95
CA ILE A 34 -10.07 -15.62 -5.86
C ILE A 34 -9.61 -15.85 -7.31
N ASP A 35 -10.40 -15.39 -8.28
CA ASP A 35 -10.10 -15.49 -9.72
C ASP A 35 -9.81 -16.93 -10.18
N VAL A 36 -10.57 -17.88 -9.61
CA VAL A 36 -10.45 -19.31 -9.91
C VAL A 36 -11.22 -19.63 -11.17
N GLU A 37 -10.57 -20.28 -12.13
CA GLU A 37 -11.23 -20.78 -13.33
C GLU A 37 -12.14 -21.95 -12.98
N LYS A 38 -13.27 -22.02 -13.68
CA LYS A 38 -14.27 -23.08 -13.48
C LYS A 38 -14.43 -23.85 -14.78
N GLU A 39 -14.38 -25.17 -14.67
CA GLU A 39 -14.74 -26.06 -15.77
C GLU A 39 -16.14 -26.64 -15.56
N LYS A 40 -16.87 -26.79 -16.66
CA LYS A 40 -18.17 -27.45 -16.69
C LYS A 40 -17.97 -28.96 -16.74
N TYR A 41 -18.77 -29.70 -15.99
CA TYR A 41 -18.82 -31.15 -16.04
C TYR A 41 -20.26 -31.63 -15.82
N ILE A 42 -20.57 -32.87 -16.20
CA ILE A 42 -21.87 -33.49 -15.93
C ILE A 42 -21.74 -34.30 -14.64
N ASN A 43 -22.61 -34.03 -13.66
CA ASN A 43 -22.60 -34.76 -12.39
C ASN A 43 -23.19 -36.17 -12.55
N ARG A 44 -23.15 -36.98 -11.49
CA ARG A 44 -23.69 -38.35 -11.50
C ARG A 44 -25.21 -38.43 -11.77
N ALA A 45 -25.94 -37.33 -11.60
CA ALA A 45 -27.37 -37.21 -11.88
C ALA A 45 -27.67 -36.69 -13.29
N GLY A 46 -26.66 -36.56 -14.18
CA GLY A 46 -26.84 -36.06 -15.55
C GLY A 46 -26.98 -34.54 -15.66
N GLN A 47 -26.80 -33.79 -14.58
CA GLN A 47 -26.99 -32.34 -14.57
C GLN A 47 -25.67 -31.59 -14.81
N PRO A 48 -25.68 -30.45 -15.53
CA PRO A 48 -24.51 -29.61 -15.69
C PRO A 48 -24.10 -28.97 -14.35
N ALA A 49 -22.85 -29.16 -13.97
CA ALA A 49 -22.24 -28.63 -12.77
C ALA A 49 -20.91 -27.93 -13.10
N HIS A 50 -20.38 -27.16 -12.15
CA HIS A 50 -19.09 -26.48 -12.29
C HIS A 50 -18.15 -26.92 -11.18
N ARG A 51 -16.89 -27.19 -11.51
CA ARG A 51 -15.83 -27.41 -10.52
C ARG A 51 -14.68 -26.44 -10.75
N ARG A 52 -13.97 -26.12 -9.66
CA ARG A 52 -12.77 -25.27 -9.71
C ARG A 52 -11.63 -26.04 -10.36
N ILE A 53 -10.96 -25.43 -11.32
CA ILE A 53 -9.74 -25.98 -11.92
C ILE A 53 -8.61 -25.84 -10.88
N LYS A 54 -8.01 -26.97 -10.50
CA LYS A 54 -6.91 -26.97 -9.51
C LYS A 54 -5.72 -26.20 -10.05
N GLY A 55 -5.07 -25.42 -9.18
CA GLY A 55 -3.89 -24.63 -9.55
C GLY A 55 -4.20 -23.26 -10.15
N THR A 56 -5.47 -22.93 -10.38
CA THR A 56 -5.88 -21.59 -10.84
C THR A 56 -6.29 -20.68 -9.68
N GLY A 57 -6.22 -19.37 -9.92
CA GLY A 57 -6.58 -18.33 -8.98
C GLY A 57 -5.47 -17.91 -8.00
N THR A 58 -5.73 -16.83 -7.29
CA THR A 58 -4.78 -16.19 -6.38
C THR A 58 -5.25 -16.32 -4.94
N ARG A 59 -4.35 -16.78 -4.05
CA ARG A 59 -4.62 -16.80 -2.60
C ARG A 59 -4.47 -15.40 -2.01
N VAL A 60 -5.55 -14.88 -1.44
CA VAL A 60 -5.63 -13.56 -0.80
C VAL A 60 -6.07 -13.66 0.65
N PHE A 61 -5.69 -12.68 1.47
CA PHE A 61 -6.24 -12.52 2.82
C PHE A 61 -7.65 -11.94 2.72
N VAL A 62 -8.63 -12.54 3.40
CA VAL A 62 -10.04 -12.18 3.20
C VAL A 62 -10.34 -10.72 3.60
N PRO A 63 -9.95 -10.24 4.80
CA PRO A 63 -10.13 -8.82 5.16
C PRO A 63 -9.46 -7.84 4.17
N GLU A 64 -8.26 -8.16 3.71
CA GLU A 64 -7.54 -7.35 2.72
C GLU A 64 -8.32 -7.25 1.41
N HIS A 65 -8.86 -8.37 0.93
CA HIS A 65 -9.61 -8.43 -0.32
C HIS A 65 -10.93 -7.65 -0.21
N LEU A 66 -11.67 -7.79 0.89
CA LEU A 66 -12.95 -7.12 1.08
C LEU A 66 -12.79 -5.59 1.13
N LEU A 67 -11.82 -5.11 1.90
CA LEU A 67 -11.55 -3.67 2.02
C LEU A 67 -11.06 -3.07 0.69
N ARG A 68 -10.15 -3.76 -0.01
CA ARG A 68 -9.71 -3.31 -1.35
C ARG A 68 -10.84 -3.27 -2.35
N ARG A 69 -11.77 -4.23 -2.30
CA ARG A 69 -12.93 -4.27 -3.21
C ARG A 69 -13.87 -3.09 -3.02
N SER A 70 -13.97 -2.54 -1.81
CA SER A 70 -14.74 -1.31 -1.55
C SER A 70 -13.93 -0.04 -1.84
N GLY A 71 -12.67 -0.17 -2.28
CA GLY A 71 -11.84 0.96 -2.73
C GLY A 71 -11.00 1.58 -1.63
N PHE A 72 -10.78 0.89 -0.50
CA PHE A 72 -9.76 1.29 0.47
C PHE A 72 -8.37 0.89 -0.02
N GLU A 73 -7.38 1.74 0.28
CA GLU A 73 -5.98 1.36 0.17
C GLU A 73 -5.61 0.53 1.39
N VAL A 74 -4.98 -0.63 1.16
CA VAL A 74 -4.71 -1.59 2.24
C VAL A 74 -3.28 -2.08 2.18
N PHE A 75 -2.61 -1.96 3.32
CA PHE A 75 -1.27 -2.46 3.55
C PHE A 75 -1.24 -3.41 4.75
N LEU A 76 -0.97 -4.68 4.44
CA LEU A 76 -0.70 -5.72 5.43
C LEU A 76 0.82 -5.93 5.51
N PRO A 77 1.50 -5.50 6.59
CA PRO A 77 2.92 -5.77 6.76
C PRO A 77 3.13 -7.28 6.95
N VAL A 78 4.05 -7.86 6.19
CA VAL A 78 4.38 -9.29 6.26
C VAL A 78 5.87 -9.50 6.48
N LYS A 79 6.21 -10.58 7.20
CA LYS A 79 7.58 -11.09 7.34
C LYS A 79 7.70 -12.45 6.67
N LYS A 80 8.88 -12.76 6.14
CA LYS A 80 9.18 -14.08 5.57
C LYS A 80 9.68 -15.01 6.68
N VAL A 81 9.09 -16.19 6.80
CA VAL A 81 9.49 -17.22 7.76
C VAL A 81 9.59 -18.57 7.07
N TRP A 82 10.56 -19.39 7.49
CA TRP A 82 10.64 -20.77 7.01
C TRP A 82 9.58 -21.62 7.71
N ARG A 83 8.75 -22.32 6.93
CA ARG A 83 7.82 -23.32 7.45
C ARG A 83 8.03 -24.66 6.77
N ILE A 84 7.82 -25.72 7.54
CA ILE A 84 7.79 -27.08 7.02
C ILE A 84 6.51 -27.25 6.21
N LYS A 85 6.65 -27.69 4.95
CA LYS A 85 5.56 -27.88 4.00
C LYS A 85 4.65 -29.04 4.40
N ASN A 86 5.27 -30.14 4.84
CA ASN A 86 4.57 -31.33 5.29
C ASN A 86 5.43 -32.05 6.35
N ARG A 87 4.79 -32.62 7.38
CA ARG A 87 5.44 -33.45 8.41
C ARG A 87 6.22 -34.63 7.82
N PHE A 88 5.81 -35.14 6.66
CA PHE A 88 6.41 -36.32 6.04
C PHE A 88 7.69 -36.01 5.25
N THR A 89 7.69 -34.96 4.43
CA THR A 89 8.87 -34.62 3.60
C THR A 89 9.87 -33.71 4.30
N LYS A 90 9.51 -33.09 5.45
CA LYS A 90 10.32 -32.10 6.21
C LYS A 90 10.88 -30.92 5.41
N GLU A 91 10.48 -30.80 4.14
CA GLU A 91 10.88 -29.74 3.22
C GLU A 91 10.46 -28.38 3.78
N LYS A 92 11.43 -27.46 3.93
CA LYS A 92 11.16 -26.09 4.38
C LYS A 92 10.93 -25.21 3.16
N HIS A 93 9.91 -24.36 3.23
CA HIS A 93 9.63 -23.35 2.23
C HIS A 93 9.41 -22.00 2.91
N LEU A 94 9.75 -20.93 2.21
CA LEU A 94 9.63 -19.58 2.71
C LEU A 94 8.19 -19.09 2.52
N VAL A 95 7.52 -18.74 3.62
CA VAL A 95 6.13 -18.24 3.60
C VAL A 95 6.08 -16.82 4.13
N SER A 96 5.18 -16.00 3.55
CA SER A 96 4.89 -14.67 4.08
C SER A 96 3.79 -14.78 5.14
N VAL A 97 4.08 -14.33 6.35
CA VAL A 97 3.11 -14.28 7.46
C VAL A 97 2.93 -12.83 7.92
N PRO A 98 1.74 -12.44 8.41
CA PRO A 98 1.53 -11.13 9.00
C PRO A 98 2.60 -10.78 10.05
N LEU A 99 3.10 -9.55 9.99
CA LEU A 99 4.06 -9.02 10.95
C LEU A 99 3.39 -8.82 12.31
N LEU A 100 2.17 -8.26 12.30
CA LEU A 100 1.32 -8.02 13.45
C LEU A 100 0.08 -8.89 13.33
N ALA A 101 -0.26 -9.62 14.40
CA ALA A 101 -1.46 -10.44 14.40
C ALA A 101 -2.71 -9.54 14.41
N ASP A 102 -3.62 -9.77 13.47
CA ASP A 102 -4.92 -9.09 13.39
C ASP A 102 -4.87 -7.57 13.19
N TRP A 103 -3.73 -7.02 12.77
CA TRP A 103 -3.60 -5.60 12.44
C TRP A 103 -3.28 -5.39 10.96
N MET A 104 -3.90 -4.35 10.39
CA MET A 104 -3.68 -3.90 9.02
C MET A 104 -3.66 -2.38 8.99
N PHE A 105 -2.97 -1.81 8.00
CA PHE A 105 -3.06 -0.38 7.74
C PHE A 105 -4.05 -0.16 6.60
N VAL A 106 -5.04 0.68 6.85
CA VAL A 106 -6.09 1.02 5.90
C VAL A 106 -6.04 2.51 5.66
N GLY A 107 -6.07 2.92 4.40
CA GLY A 107 -6.01 4.31 4.01
C GLY A 107 -7.02 4.67 2.95
N TRP A 108 -7.38 5.94 2.93
CA TRP A 108 -8.24 6.56 1.93
C TRP A 108 -7.86 8.03 1.78
N ARG A 109 -8.43 8.71 0.78
CA ARG A 109 -8.08 10.10 0.48
C ARG A 109 -8.42 11.01 1.67
N ILE A 110 -7.55 11.97 1.95
CA ILE A 110 -7.87 13.07 2.86
C ILE A 110 -9.05 13.86 2.29
N GLY A 111 -10.03 14.15 3.13
CA GLY A 111 -11.29 14.79 2.76
C GLY A 111 -12.47 13.81 2.60
N ASP A 112 -12.22 12.52 2.34
CA ASP A 112 -13.28 11.52 2.29
C ASP A 112 -13.66 11.05 3.70
N GLU A 113 -14.95 11.10 4.03
CA GLU A 113 -15.50 10.53 5.27
C GLU A 113 -15.91 9.07 5.07
N ARG A 114 -14.97 8.14 5.31
CA ARG A 114 -15.18 6.69 5.10
C ARG A 114 -15.23 5.87 6.40
N TRP A 115 -15.36 6.55 7.53
CA TRP A 115 -15.31 5.93 8.86
C TRP A 115 -16.45 4.94 9.10
N LEU A 116 -17.69 5.35 8.86
CA LEU A 116 -18.88 4.51 9.03
C LEU A 116 -18.84 3.30 8.09
N GLU A 117 -18.38 3.52 6.85
CA GLU A 117 -18.19 2.44 5.88
C GLU A 117 -17.17 1.42 6.41
N LEU A 118 -16.00 1.86 6.87
CA LEU A 118 -14.97 0.97 7.44
C LEU A 118 -15.51 0.14 8.62
N MET A 119 -16.25 0.79 9.53
CA MET A 119 -16.81 0.13 10.72
C MET A 119 -17.99 -0.81 10.40
N SER A 120 -18.63 -0.66 9.23
CA SER A 120 -19.70 -1.56 8.78
C SER A 120 -19.20 -2.93 8.34
N PHE A 121 -17.89 -3.09 8.07
CA PHE A 121 -17.33 -4.37 7.68
C PHE A 121 -17.31 -5.34 8.86
N ASP A 122 -17.98 -6.48 8.70
CA ASP A 122 -18.01 -7.53 9.73
C ASP A 122 -16.63 -8.07 10.11
N VAL A 123 -15.63 -7.91 9.24
CA VAL A 123 -14.24 -8.34 9.48
C VAL A 123 -13.44 -7.33 10.32
N VAL A 124 -13.94 -6.11 10.52
CA VAL A 124 -13.29 -5.06 11.31
C VAL A 124 -13.75 -5.19 12.76
N MET A 125 -12.79 -5.17 13.69
CA MET A 125 -13.03 -5.13 15.13
C MET A 125 -13.00 -3.69 15.65
N GLY A 126 -12.12 -2.86 15.10
CA GLY A 126 -12.01 -1.46 15.47
C GLY A 126 -10.73 -0.84 14.93
N VAL A 127 -10.49 0.42 15.25
CA VAL A 127 -9.30 1.17 14.84
C VAL A 127 -8.52 1.59 16.07
N MET A 128 -7.20 1.65 15.94
CA MET A 128 -6.32 2.21 16.97
C MET A 128 -6.71 3.65 17.26
N GLY A 129 -6.90 3.99 18.53
CA GLY A 129 -7.37 5.31 18.94
C GLY A 129 -7.09 5.62 20.40
N THR A 130 -7.26 6.88 20.77
CA THR A 130 -7.19 7.38 22.15
C THR A 130 -8.44 8.20 22.45
N GLY A 131 -9.03 8.02 23.64
CA GLY A 131 -10.23 8.77 24.04
C GLY A 131 -11.43 8.62 23.09
N GLY A 132 -11.58 7.46 22.45
CA GLY A 132 -12.66 7.19 21.49
C GLY A 132 -12.46 7.78 20.09
N ARG A 133 -11.31 8.40 19.82
CA ARG A 133 -10.98 8.95 18.49
C ARG A 133 -9.89 8.12 17.80
N PRO A 134 -10.05 7.79 16.50
CA PRO A 134 -9.02 7.08 15.75
C PRO A 134 -7.76 7.93 15.62
N ILE A 135 -6.59 7.27 15.74
CA ILE A 135 -5.30 7.91 15.51
C ILE A 135 -4.94 7.75 14.04
N GLN A 136 -4.83 8.90 13.35
CA GLN A 136 -4.25 8.95 12.02
C GLN A 136 -2.73 8.74 12.11
N MET A 137 -2.21 7.87 11.26
CA MET A 137 -0.77 7.63 11.12
C MET A 137 -0.18 8.55 10.07
N SER A 138 1.08 8.96 10.27
CA SER A 138 1.79 9.72 9.25
C SER A 138 2.07 8.86 8.02
N ASP A 139 1.78 9.41 6.84
CA ASP A 139 2.04 8.75 5.56
C ASP A 139 3.51 8.31 5.45
N ALA A 140 4.45 9.14 5.91
CA ALA A 140 5.88 8.81 5.94
C ALA A 140 6.20 7.54 6.76
N THR A 141 5.52 7.31 7.89
CA THR A 141 5.74 6.11 8.71
C THR A 141 5.22 4.86 8.01
N VAL A 142 4.01 4.93 7.46
CA VAL A 142 3.40 3.81 6.73
C VAL A 142 4.22 3.47 5.49
N MET A 143 4.73 4.47 4.78
CA MET A 143 5.56 4.30 3.59
C MET A 143 6.91 3.69 3.93
N ARG A 144 7.53 4.08 5.05
CA ARG A 144 8.73 3.41 5.58
C ARG A 144 8.46 1.94 5.88
N MET A 145 7.33 1.62 6.51
CA MET A 145 6.93 0.22 6.76
C MET A 145 6.67 -0.55 5.46
N MET A 146 6.04 0.07 4.46
CA MET A 146 5.81 -0.56 3.15
C MET A 146 7.13 -0.92 2.46
N ARG A 147 8.15 -0.05 2.52
CA ARG A 147 9.48 -0.35 1.97
C ARG A 147 10.08 -1.62 2.59
N GLN A 148 9.93 -1.78 3.90
CA GLN A 148 10.55 -2.87 4.64
C GLN A 148 9.73 -4.17 4.64
N TYR A 149 8.40 -4.07 4.66
CA TYR A 149 7.49 -5.18 4.98
C TYR A 149 6.36 -5.41 3.96
N SER A 150 6.44 -4.82 2.76
CA SER A 150 5.45 -5.04 1.70
C SER A 150 5.31 -6.49 1.24
N GLY A 151 6.40 -7.26 1.29
CA GLY A 151 6.44 -8.61 0.73
C GLY A 151 6.04 -8.67 -0.75
N GLY A 152 6.15 -7.56 -1.50
CA GLY A 152 5.71 -7.45 -2.90
C GLY A 152 4.20 -7.32 -3.13
N ARG A 153 3.37 -7.22 -2.08
CA ARG A 153 1.89 -7.28 -2.15
C ARG A 153 1.19 -5.91 -2.07
N VAL A 154 1.88 -4.84 -2.46
CA VAL A 154 1.31 -3.48 -2.50
C VAL A 154 0.84 -3.14 -3.91
N SER A 155 -0.22 -2.33 -4.01
CA SER A 155 -0.77 -1.89 -5.30
C SER A 155 0.30 -1.20 -6.15
N SER A 156 0.15 -1.25 -7.48
CA SER A 156 1.07 -0.57 -8.41
C SER A 156 1.18 0.93 -8.12
N GLN A 157 0.10 1.56 -7.68
CA GLN A 157 0.04 2.96 -7.25
C GLN A 157 0.91 3.20 -6.01
N ILE A 158 0.79 2.37 -4.97
CA ILE A 158 1.62 2.50 -3.77
C ILE A 158 3.09 2.20 -4.08
N ARG A 159 3.39 1.21 -4.93
CA ARG A 159 4.78 0.93 -5.34
C ARG A 159 5.43 2.14 -6.02
N ARG A 160 4.71 2.85 -6.88
CA ARG A 160 5.20 4.11 -7.50
C ARG A 160 5.47 5.18 -6.44
N ARG A 161 4.55 5.42 -5.51
CA ARG A 161 4.73 6.39 -4.41
C ARG A 161 5.91 6.06 -3.50
N VAL A 162 6.08 4.78 -3.19
CA VAL A 162 7.19 4.27 -2.37
C VAL A 162 8.53 4.41 -3.11
N ALA A 163 8.55 4.17 -4.42
CA ALA A 163 9.73 4.28 -5.26
C ALA A 163 10.15 5.73 -5.52
N ALA A 164 9.20 6.67 -5.62
CA ALA A 164 9.47 8.10 -5.74
C ALA A 164 10.28 8.62 -4.54
N ARG A 165 9.94 8.19 -3.32
CA ARG A 165 10.69 8.52 -2.07
C ARG A 165 12.01 7.74 -1.89
N ARG A 166 12.72 7.38 -2.97
CA ARG A 166 14.05 6.74 -2.88
C ARG A 166 15.04 7.70 -2.19
N THR A 167 15.79 7.17 -1.24
CA THR A 167 16.64 7.86 -0.26
C THR A 167 17.69 8.79 -0.91
N PHE A 168 17.42 10.10 -0.95
CA PHE A 168 18.42 11.15 -1.15
C PHE A 168 18.71 11.82 0.21
N GLY A 169 20.00 12.05 0.50
CA GLY A 169 20.48 12.72 1.71
C GLY A 169 20.85 14.18 1.47
N VAL A 170 21.16 14.91 2.54
CA VAL A 170 21.76 16.24 2.43
C VAL A 170 23.08 16.14 1.66
N GLY A 171 23.23 16.95 0.62
CA GLY A 171 24.38 16.94 -0.28
C GLY A 171 24.20 16.13 -1.57
N ASP A 172 23.18 15.25 -1.64
CA ASP A 172 22.89 14.45 -2.84
C ASP A 172 22.30 15.30 -3.97
N LEU A 173 22.52 14.85 -5.20
CA LEU A 173 21.85 15.36 -6.39
C LEU A 173 20.51 14.63 -6.55
N ALA A 174 19.44 15.38 -6.63
CA ALA A 174 18.08 14.88 -6.84
C ALA A 174 17.48 15.50 -8.10
N ARG A 175 16.69 14.74 -8.84
CA ARG A 175 15.95 15.22 -10.00
C ARG A 175 14.50 15.48 -9.63
N VAL A 176 13.99 16.65 -9.99
CA VAL A 176 12.59 17.02 -9.82
C VAL A 176 11.73 16.21 -10.80
N ILE A 177 10.76 15.47 -10.28
CA ILE A 177 9.91 14.57 -11.07
C ILE A 177 8.54 15.16 -11.41
N ASP A 178 8.13 16.23 -10.74
CA ASP A 178 6.81 16.84 -10.91
C ASP A 178 6.83 18.31 -10.41
N GLY A 179 5.99 19.16 -10.99
CA GLY A 179 5.88 20.59 -10.67
C GLY A 179 6.63 21.54 -11.63
N PRO A 180 6.71 22.85 -11.31
CA PRO A 180 7.21 23.89 -12.23
C PRO A 180 8.70 23.75 -12.61
N PHE A 181 9.45 22.91 -11.89
CA PHE A 181 10.85 22.63 -12.12
C PHE A 181 11.10 21.19 -12.59
N GLU A 182 10.08 20.49 -13.09
CA GLU A 182 10.19 19.12 -13.59
C GLU A 182 11.36 18.94 -14.56
N GLY A 183 12.12 17.86 -14.37
CA GLY A 183 13.28 17.50 -15.18
C GLY A 183 14.59 18.21 -14.81
N GLN A 184 14.56 19.17 -13.88
CA GLN A 184 15.77 19.85 -13.40
C GLN A 184 16.47 19.06 -12.29
N ASP A 185 17.80 19.13 -12.29
CA ASP A 185 18.64 18.59 -11.22
C ASP A 185 18.84 19.65 -10.13
N VAL A 186 18.57 19.27 -8.89
CA VAL A 186 18.69 20.10 -7.70
C VAL A 186 19.62 19.44 -6.69
N ARG A 187 20.38 20.26 -5.97
CA ARG A 187 21.24 19.78 -4.89
C ARG A 187 20.54 19.94 -3.55
N VAL A 188 20.44 18.86 -2.78
CA VAL A 188 19.77 18.92 -1.47
C VAL A 188 20.67 19.63 -0.46
N VAL A 189 20.16 20.70 0.15
CA VAL A 189 20.89 21.52 1.14
C VAL A 189 20.45 21.18 2.56
N ASP A 190 19.16 20.97 2.77
CA ASP A 190 18.61 20.61 4.08
C ASP A 190 17.29 19.83 3.93
N ILE A 191 16.98 18.99 4.91
CA ILE A 191 15.78 18.14 4.92
C ILE A 191 15.06 18.33 6.25
N ALA A 192 13.94 19.04 6.22
CA ALA A 192 13.06 19.24 7.36
C ALA A 192 11.78 18.43 7.18
N GLY A 193 11.81 17.16 7.61
CA GLY A 193 10.65 16.27 7.58
C GLY A 193 10.22 15.84 6.17
N GLN A 194 9.26 16.54 5.57
CA GLN A 194 8.81 16.33 4.18
C GLN A 194 9.17 17.50 3.26
N THR A 195 9.68 18.60 3.80
CA THR A 195 10.15 19.75 3.02
C THR A 195 11.66 19.63 2.84
N VAL A 196 12.10 19.78 1.60
CA VAL A 196 13.50 19.72 1.18
C VAL A 196 13.89 21.10 0.70
N LYS A 197 14.89 21.70 1.36
CA LYS A 197 15.57 22.88 0.83
C LYS A 197 16.59 22.39 -0.17
N ALA A 198 16.42 22.80 -1.42
CA ALA A 198 17.30 22.41 -2.50
C ALA A 198 17.84 23.65 -3.22
N MET A 199 19.06 23.54 -3.73
CA MET A 199 19.67 24.53 -4.59
C MET A 199 19.42 24.14 -6.03
N LEU A 200 18.72 25.00 -6.77
CA LEU A 200 18.44 24.87 -8.19
C LEU A 200 19.38 25.80 -8.96
N LYS A 201 20.10 25.26 -9.93
CA LYS A 201 20.98 26.04 -10.80
C LYS A 201 20.24 26.41 -12.08
N ILE A 202 19.94 27.70 -12.26
CA ILE A 202 19.21 28.18 -13.43
C ILE A 202 19.84 29.48 -13.95
N LEU A 203 20.05 29.55 -15.27
CA LEU A 203 20.57 30.74 -15.97
C LEU A 203 21.87 31.31 -15.39
N GLY A 204 22.77 30.43 -14.92
CA GLY A 204 24.08 30.83 -14.39
C GLY A 204 24.07 31.32 -12.94
N GLY A 205 22.92 31.30 -12.25
CA GLY A 205 22.79 31.57 -10.83
C GLY A 205 22.29 30.36 -10.04
N ASP A 206 22.57 30.37 -8.74
CA ASP A 206 22.07 29.37 -7.79
C ASP A 206 20.89 29.98 -7.00
N ILE A 207 19.73 29.34 -7.05
CA ILE A 207 18.52 29.78 -6.36
C ILE A 207 18.10 28.70 -5.37
N GLN A 208 17.85 29.11 -4.13
CA GLN A 208 17.34 28.21 -3.10
C GLN A 208 15.81 28.09 -3.22
N VAL A 209 15.33 26.85 -3.27
CA VAL A 209 13.90 26.51 -3.37
C VAL A 209 13.51 25.51 -2.29
N GLU A 210 12.25 25.57 -1.86
CA GLU A 210 11.65 24.59 -0.97
C GLU A 210 10.73 23.67 -1.78
N LEU A 211 11.00 22.37 -1.71
CA LEU A 211 10.31 21.34 -2.49
C LEU A 211 9.78 20.24 -1.58
N GLY A 212 8.67 19.60 -1.98
CA GLY A 212 8.21 18.38 -1.34
C GLY A 212 9.17 17.22 -1.61
N ALA A 213 9.49 16.42 -0.59
CA ALA A 213 10.32 15.22 -0.73
C ALA A 213 9.68 14.15 -1.64
N ASP A 214 8.40 14.26 -1.94
CA ASP A 214 7.67 13.42 -2.89
C ASP A 214 7.81 13.86 -4.35
N LEU A 215 8.27 15.08 -4.60
CA LEU A 215 8.52 15.65 -5.94
C LEU A 215 9.97 15.43 -6.41
N LEU A 216 10.76 14.69 -5.64
CA LEU A 216 12.17 14.47 -5.91
C LEU A 216 12.45 12.97 -6.09
N SER A 217 13.35 12.67 -7.02
CA SER A 217 13.96 11.35 -7.18
C SER A 217 15.48 11.48 -7.08
N LYS A 218 16.18 10.41 -6.71
CA LYS A 218 17.65 10.43 -6.72
C LYS A 218 18.14 10.49 -8.18
N ALA A 219 18.99 11.48 -8.49
CA ALA A 219 19.69 11.51 -9.77
C ALA A 219 20.80 10.44 -9.77
N GLU A 220 21.00 9.77 -10.91
CA GLU A 220 22.13 8.84 -11.11
C GLU A 220 23.45 9.59 -11.26
#